data_AF-A0A9W2Z358-F1
#
_entry.id   AF-A0A9W2Z358-F1
#
_cell.length_a   1.000
_cell.length_b   1.000
_cell.length_c   1.000
_cell.angle_alpha   90.00
_cell.angle_beta   90.00
_cell.angle_gamma   90.00
#
_symmetry.space_group_name_H-M   'P 1'
#
loop_
_entity.id
_entity.type
_entity.pdbx_description
1 polymer ?
#
loop_
_entity_poly.entity_id
_entity_poly.type
_entity_poly.pdbx_seq_one_letter_code
_entity_poly.pdbx_strand_id
1 'polypeptide(L)'
;MMTSFYSFMFVLTYWLVTLSAQAQSYVAEGYFLVDDKVVQSYLAAIPETLTKDVRRAKAIEELNKDIDYVINEINQLFSSVLTNGLTLEIRVRKLDVLPGNIFPANATLSTVPSGISSDVALKLFDNWVLAQNLYNLTKFDFAFLLTGFDLYGSAGSFTAGYAHVGKMCDPKLATGIGEFSRNYFTALSTAHEIGHILGSEHGGPASTNIMSSQLDPTDANRWSFSGCSVTDFKEYMATLNPNCLLTTDPASTKPTLTYGSYTGQILDPEAICQRTLNNSKSYMCKTWGFYNDNPPSGDKVCSEIYCSIPGTQYCSSAFSSEGMVCDAAMRCKSGKCLPDSSAPTNIDSKCVYGDQKILEIQSQGFYNTCQVFLSKNSPSVCYQSSINQRCCSSCKQYYTGRTGCEYGDRSVDCTKYSKDSICPNYKDTLCCGYCAGYVGKRSNLPGDIDLVANAPELSLPPNVTDTFYAMSYHGQVRGQE
;
A
#
# COMPACT_ATOMS: atom_id res chain seq x y z
N MET A 1 -59.58 -35.71 -48.17
CA MET A 1 -58.69 -35.80 -46.98
C MET A 1 -57.39 -35.10 -47.35
N MET A 2 -57.33 -33.77 -47.23
CA MET A 2 -57.06 -32.96 -46.02
C MET A 2 -55.57 -32.83 -45.70
N THR A 3 -55.17 -31.55 -45.62
CA THR A 3 -53.98 -30.94 -45.01
C THR A 3 -52.63 -31.07 -45.72
N SER A 4 -52.37 -30.17 -46.68
CA SER A 4 -50.99 -29.72 -46.98
C SER A 4 -51.03 -28.38 -47.73
N PHE A 5 -51.26 -27.28 -47.02
CA PHE A 5 -51.16 -25.91 -47.59
C PHE A 5 -50.96 -24.81 -46.52
N TYR A 6 -50.23 -25.08 -45.44
CA TYR A 6 -49.85 -24.06 -44.46
C TYR A 6 -48.53 -24.43 -43.77
N SER A 7 -47.39 -24.25 -44.44
CA SER A 7 -46.07 -24.30 -43.78
C SER A 7 -44.94 -23.60 -44.56
N PHE A 8 -45.25 -22.80 -45.59
CA PHE A 8 -44.22 -22.12 -46.41
C PHE A 8 -44.34 -20.58 -46.38
N MET A 9 -44.87 -20.02 -45.28
CA MET A 9 -44.81 -18.57 -44.98
C MET A 9 -44.45 -18.30 -43.50
N PHE A 10 -43.65 -19.19 -42.89
CA PHE A 10 -43.18 -19.02 -41.51
C PHE A 10 -41.68 -19.34 -41.34
N VAL A 11 -40.88 -19.16 -42.41
CA VAL A 11 -39.41 -19.36 -42.37
C VAL A 11 -38.66 -18.05 -42.69
N LEU A 12 -39.36 -16.91 -42.80
CA LEU A 12 -38.77 -15.62 -43.19
C LEU A 12 -38.77 -14.55 -42.09
N THR A 13 -39.04 -14.90 -40.83
CA THR A 13 -39.06 -13.95 -39.69
C THR A 13 -38.28 -14.40 -38.45
N TYR A 14 -37.44 -15.44 -38.56
CA TYR A 14 -36.59 -15.91 -37.47
C TYR A 14 -35.09 -15.84 -37.77
N TRP A 15 -34.68 -14.96 -38.70
CA TRP A 15 -33.42 -14.26 -38.52
C TRP A 15 -33.71 -13.05 -37.63
N LEU A 16 -33.98 -13.36 -36.35
CA LEU A 16 -33.73 -12.40 -35.28
C LEU A 16 -32.27 -12.00 -35.47
N VAL A 17 -32.08 -10.80 -35.99
CA VAL A 17 -30.83 -10.07 -35.91
C VAL A 17 -30.55 -9.98 -34.42
N THR A 18 -29.83 -10.95 -33.88
CA THR A 18 -29.02 -10.73 -32.69
C THR A 18 -27.92 -9.78 -33.15
N LEU A 19 -28.30 -8.51 -33.28
CA LEU A 19 -27.39 -7.40 -33.05
C LEU A 19 -26.93 -7.64 -31.63
N SER A 20 -25.83 -8.39 -31.48
CA SER A 20 -24.97 -8.21 -30.33
C SER A 20 -24.60 -6.74 -30.39
N ALA A 21 -25.34 -5.89 -29.68
CA ALA A 21 -24.90 -4.55 -29.40
C ALA A 21 -23.55 -4.74 -28.71
N GLN A 22 -22.45 -4.62 -29.47
CA GLN A 22 -21.15 -4.48 -28.87
C GLN A 22 -21.29 -3.31 -27.91
N ALA A 23 -21.07 -3.57 -26.62
CA ALA A 23 -21.10 -2.52 -25.62
C ALA A 23 -20.16 -1.42 -26.11
N GLN A 24 -20.68 -0.20 -26.23
CA GLN A 24 -19.89 0.95 -26.65
C GLN A 24 -18.70 1.09 -25.70
N SER A 25 -17.49 1.01 -26.24
CA SER A 25 -16.26 1.27 -25.50
C SER A 25 -15.88 2.73 -25.64
N TYR A 26 -15.38 3.30 -24.56
CA TYR A 26 -14.87 4.66 -24.48
C TYR A 26 -13.41 4.64 -24.06
N VAL A 27 -12.63 5.59 -24.56
CA VAL A 27 -11.22 5.76 -24.21
C VAL A 27 -10.99 7.22 -23.91
N ALA A 28 -10.47 7.53 -22.73
CA ALA A 28 -10.03 8.89 -22.38
C ALA A 28 -8.51 8.99 -22.52
N GLU A 29 -8.05 9.83 -23.44
CA GLU A 29 -6.65 10.02 -23.78
C GLU A 29 -6.04 11.19 -22.99
N GLY A 30 -5.39 10.87 -21.87
CA GLY A 30 -4.82 11.82 -20.93
C GLY A 30 -3.44 12.34 -21.31
N TYR A 31 -3.21 13.64 -21.19
CA TYR A 31 -1.88 14.23 -21.15
C TYR A 31 -1.44 14.41 -19.70
N PHE A 32 -0.54 13.53 -19.24
CA PHE A 32 0.01 13.59 -17.89
C PHE A 32 1.25 14.48 -17.87
N LEU A 33 1.33 15.36 -16.89
CA LEU A 33 2.47 16.23 -16.66
C LEU A 33 2.96 16.08 -15.24
N VAL A 34 4.27 16.14 -15.05
CA VAL A 34 4.89 16.06 -13.74
C VAL A 34 5.80 17.26 -13.54
N ASP A 35 5.58 18.02 -12.48
CA ASP A 35 6.40 19.20 -12.21
C ASP A 35 7.78 18.86 -11.61
N ASP A 36 8.67 19.85 -11.63
CA ASP A 36 10.03 19.67 -11.12
C ASP A 36 10.06 19.36 -9.62
N LYS A 37 9.09 19.86 -8.85
CA LYS A 37 9.00 19.62 -7.40
C LYS A 37 8.86 18.13 -7.09
N VAL A 38 8.12 17.37 -7.90
CA VAL A 38 8.11 15.90 -7.80
C VAL A 38 9.51 15.34 -8.01
N VAL A 39 10.23 15.76 -9.06
CA VAL A 39 11.60 15.30 -9.34
C VAL A 39 12.55 15.59 -8.18
N GLN A 40 12.45 16.78 -7.58
CA GLN A 40 13.25 17.16 -6.41
C GLN A 40 13.06 16.19 -5.23
N SER A 41 11.86 15.63 -5.06
CA SER A 41 11.56 14.68 -3.98
C SER A 41 12.35 13.36 -4.10
N TYR A 42 12.78 12.98 -5.31
CA TYR A 42 13.58 11.77 -5.56
C TYR A 42 15.09 12.00 -5.42
N LEU A 43 15.54 13.27 -5.46
CA LEU A 43 16.97 13.59 -5.38
C LEU A 43 17.60 13.28 -4.03
N ALA A 44 16.80 13.23 -2.96
CA ALA A 44 17.29 12.95 -1.60
C ALA A 44 17.92 11.55 -1.47
N ALA A 45 17.46 10.59 -2.27
CA ALA A 45 18.00 9.23 -2.29
C ALA A 45 19.27 9.09 -3.16
N ILE A 46 19.67 10.15 -3.87
CA ILE A 46 20.74 10.10 -4.88
C ILE A 46 21.98 10.82 -4.35
N PRO A 47 23.17 10.16 -4.36
CA PRO A 47 24.40 10.73 -3.83
C PRO A 47 24.75 12.12 -4.38
N GLU A 48 25.14 13.03 -3.48
CA GLU A 48 25.55 14.39 -3.85
C GLU A 48 26.91 14.45 -4.57
N THR A 49 27.67 13.34 -4.56
CA THR A 49 28.93 13.21 -5.29
C THR A 49 28.76 13.18 -6.81
N LEU A 50 27.54 12.94 -7.30
CA LEU A 50 27.20 12.97 -8.73
C LEU A 50 26.88 14.39 -9.20
N THR A 51 27.18 14.69 -10.46
CA THR A 51 26.81 15.98 -11.09
C THR A 51 25.29 16.18 -11.10
N LYS A 52 24.82 17.44 -11.08
CA LYS A 52 23.38 17.79 -11.07
C LYS A 52 22.59 17.08 -12.19
N ASP A 53 23.11 17.05 -13.41
CA ASP A 53 22.42 16.44 -14.55
C ASP A 53 22.26 14.92 -14.38
N VAL A 54 23.32 14.24 -13.94
CA VAL A 54 23.27 12.80 -13.64
C VAL A 54 22.30 12.51 -12.49
N ARG A 55 22.27 13.34 -11.45
CA ARG A 55 21.32 13.19 -10.34
C ARG A 55 19.88 13.35 -10.82
N ARG A 56 19.61 14.36 -11.65
CA ARG A 56 18.29 14.57 -12.25
C ARG A 56 17.86 13.38 -13.12
N ALA A 57 18.74 12.90 -14.00
CA ALA A 57 18.44 11.77 -14.87
C ALA A 57 18.06 10.52 -14.06
N LYS A 58 18.79 10.23 -12.98
CA LYS A 58 18.48 9.14 -12.05
C LYS A 58 17.18 9.34 -11.28
N ALA A 59 16.88 10.58 -10.86
CA ALA A 59 15.60 10.89 -10.21
C ALA A 59 14.41 10.65 -11.15
N ILE A 60 14.54 11.05 -12.42
CA ILE A 60 13.53 10.82 -13.46
C ILE A 60 13.38 9.32 -13.76
N GLU A 61 14.47 8.55 -13.77
CA GLU A 61 14.43 7.09 -13.93
C GLU A 61 13.60 6.42 -12.83
N GLU A 62 13.83 6.76 -11.55
CA GLU A 62 13.04 6.22 -10.44
C GLU A 62 11.60 6.74 -10.43
N LEU A 63 11.40 8.01 -10.74
CA LEU A 63 10.08 8.62 -10.87
C LEU A 63 9.24 7.93 -11.97
N ASN A 64 9.82 7.62 -13.12
CA ASN A 64 9.11 6.98 -14.22
C ASN A 64 8.57 5.59 -13.83
N LYS A 65 9.31 4.83 -13.02
CA LYS A 65 8.81 3.54 -12.48
C LYS A 65 7.54 3.77 -11.67
N ASP A 66 7.52 4.79 -10.82
CA ASP A 66 6.39 5.12 -9.97
C ASP A 66 5.21 5.69 -10.78
N ILE A 67 5.46 6.48 -11.83
CA ILE A 67 4.41 6.96 -12.75
C ILE A 67 3.78 5.81 -13.52
N ASP A 68 4.58 4.90 -14.10
CA ASP A 68 4.05 3.76 -14.85
C ASP A 68 3.17 2.88 -13.96
N TYR A 69 3.59 2.68 -12.70
CA TYR A 69 2.77 2.02 -11.69
C TYR A 69 1.45 2.79 -11.45
N VAL A 70 1.53 4.09 -11.16
CA VAL A 70 0.34 4.92 -10.84
C VAL A 70 -0.66 4.90 -12.00
N ILE A 71 -0.21 5.07 -13.24
CA ILE A 71 -1.09 5.09 -14.42
C ILE A 71 -1.69 3.70 -14.68
N ASN A 72 -0.92 2.62 -14.51
CA ASN A 72 -1.46 1.27 -14.57
C ASN A 72 -2.60 1.10 -13.56
N GLU A 73 -2.40 1.53 -12.31
CA GLU A 73 -3.40 1.43 -11.24
C GLU A 73 -4.62 2.33 -11.46
N ILE A 74 -4.45 3.56 -11.99
CA ILE A 74 -5.60 4.40 -12.40
C ILE A 74 -6.48 3.62 -13.37
N ASN A 75 -5.89 2.96 -14.36
CA ASN A 75 -6.66 2.18 -15.31
C ASN A 75 -7.28 0.91 -14.68
N GLN A 76 -6.64 0.28 -13.70
CA GLN A 76 -7.27 -0.82 -12.92
C GLN A 76 -8.48 -0.30 -12.13
N LEU A 77 -8.40 0.87 -11.51
CA LEU A 77 -9.51 1.50 -10.80
C LEU A 77 -10.69 1.81 -11.72
N PHE A 78 -10.42 2.35 -12.92
CA PHE A 78 -11.46 2.60 -13.92
C PHE A 78 -12.08 1.31 -14.49
N SER A 79 -11.38 0.17 -14.45
CA SER A 79 -11.99 -1.11 -14.86
C SER A 79 -13.20 -1.50 -13.99
N SER A 80 -13.30 -0.97 -12.77
CA SER A 80 -14.44 -1.22 -11.87
C SER A 80 -15.78 -0.72 -12.42
N VAL A 81 -15.78 0.27 -13.31
CA VAL A 81 -17.01 0.84 -13.90
C VAL A 81 -17.76 -0.15 -14.80
N LEU A 82 -17.08 -1.20 -15.26
CA LEU A 82 -17.67 -2.28 -16.06
C LEU A 82 -18.77 -3.01 -15.31
N THR A 83 -18.65 -3.13 -13.98
CA THR A 83 -19.68 -3.75 -13.14
C THR A 83 -21.03 -3.01 -13.20
N ASN A 84 -21.01 -1.73 -13.58
CA ASN A 84 -22.18 -0.89 -13.79
C ASN A 84 -22.45 -0.63 -15.28
N GLY A 85 -21.91 -1.46 -16.18
CA GLY A 85 -22.17 -1.46 -17.61
C GLY A 85 -21.57 -0.28 -18.37
N LEU A 86 -20.41 0.24 -17.95
CA LEU A 86 -19.61 1.20 -18.71
C LEU A 86 -18.26 0.56 -19.05
N THR A 87 -17.86 0.58 -20.32
CA THR A 87 -16.49 0.22 -20.71
C THR A 87 -15.73 1.50 -20.97
N LEU A 88 -14.85 1.88 -20.05
CA LEU A 88 -14.03 3.08 -20.14
C LEU A 88 -12.58 2.73 -19.81
N GLU A 89 -11.66 3.14 -20.67
CA GLU A 89 -10.22 2.96 -20.51
C GLU A 89 -9.53 4.33 -20.44
N ILE A 90 -8.51 4.44 -19.59
CA ILE A 90 -7.62 5.60 -19.55
C ILE A 90 -6.34 5.26 -20.32
N ARG A 91 -5.97 6.09 -21.29
CA ARG A 91 -4.72 5.98 -22.03
C ARG A 91 -3.85 7.21 -21.83
N VAL A 92 -2.55 7.02 -21.95
CA VAL A 92 -1.56 8.09 -21.98
C VAL A 92 -1.43 8.56 -23.41
N ARG A 93 -1.98 9.75 -23.68
CA ARG A 93 -1.73 10.46 -24.94
C ARG A 93 -0.29 10.95 -25.01
N LYS A 94 0.18 11.49 -23.89
CA LYS A 94 1.55 11.97 -23.69
C LYS A 94 1.85 12.03 -22.19
N LEU A 95 3.11 11.87 -21.84
CA LEU A 95 3.65 12.10 -20.49
C LEU A 95 4.89 12.98 -20.62
N ASP A 96 4.90 14.12 -19.92
CA ASP A 96 6.08 15.01 -19.86
C ASP A 96 6.49 15.28 -18.40
N VAL A 97 7.78 15.08 -18.11
CA VAL A 97 8.41 15.57 -16.87
C VAL A 97 9.01 16.95 -17.14
N LEU A 98 8.46 17.97 -16.50
CA LEU A 98 8.79 19.36 -16.77
C LEU A 98 10.19 19.71 -16.24
N PRO A 99 10.93 20.59 -16.93
CA PRO A 99 12.25 21.06 -16.46
C PRO A 99 12.16 22.06 -15.30
N GLY A 100 10.95 22.52 -14.96
CA GLY A 100 10.69 23.49 -13.91
C GLY A 100 9.25 23.42 -13.42
N ASN A 101 8.94 24.17 -12.35
CA ASN A 101 7.59 24.28 -11.82
C ASN A 101 6.77 25.27 -12.64
N ILE A 102 5.48 24.98 -12.83
CA ILE A 102 4.57 25.89 -13.53
C ILE A 102 4.02 26.99 -12.61
N PHE A 103 4.06 26.77 -11.29
CA PHE A 103 3.58 27.73 -10.31
C PHE A 103 4.62 28.81 -10.03
N PRO A 104 4.26 30.10 -10.12
CA PRO A 104 5.17 31.17 -9.75
C PRO A 104 5.36 31.19 -8.22
N ALA A 105 6.53 31.63 -7.77
CA ALA A 105 6.89 31.61 -6.35
C ALA A 105 5.94 32.43 -5.44
N ASN A 106 5.24 33.43 -6.00
CA ASN A 106 4.26 34.23 -5.27
C ASN A 106 2.86 33.58 -5.17
N ALA A 107 2.64 32.42 -5.80
CA ALA A 107 1.40 31.67 -5.69
C ALA A 107 1.37 30.74 -4.47
N THR A 108 2.52 30.48 -3.83
CA THR A 108 2.56 29.65 -2.62
C THR A 108 2.01 30.39 -1.40
N LEU A 109 1.39 29.65 -0.50
CA LEU A 109 0.90 30.15 0.77
C LEU A 109 2.07 30.60 1.65
N SER A 110 1.99 31.81 2.22
CA SER A 110 3.05 32.37 3.05
C SER A 110 3.27 31.61 4.35
N THR A 111 2.25 30.88 4.82
CA THR A 111 2.25 30.14 6.09
C THR A 111 2.71 28.69 5.94
N VAL A 112 2.76 28.15 4.72
CA VAL A 112 3.09 26.75 4.47
C VAL A 112 4.14 26.66 3.36
N PRO A 113 5.38 26.26 3.67
CA PRO A 113 6.41 26.07 2.66
C PRO A 113 5.96 25.05 1.60
N SER A 114 5.90 25.44 0.33
CA SER A 114 5.40 24.61 -0.79
C SER A 114 3.89 24.34 -0.78
N GLY A 115 3.12 24.98 0.10
CA GLY A 115 1.66 24.93 0.06
C GLY A 115 1.10 25.85 -1.02
N ILE A 116 0.06 25.43 -1.73
CA ILE A 116 -0.68 26.24 -2.71
C ILE A 116 -2.17 25.93 -2.60
N SER A 117 -3.05 26.94 -2.78
CA SER A 117 -4.47 26.62 -2.83
C SER A 117 -4.82 25.91 -4.14
N SER A 118 -5.61 24.87 -4.02
CA SER A 118 -6.02 23.96 -5.10
C SER A 118 -6.72 24.67 -6.25
N ASP A 119 -7.59 25.64 -5.94
CA ASP A 119 -8.29 26.47 -6.93
C ASP A 119 -7.33 27.37 -7.71
N VAL A 120 -6.33 27.95 -7.02
CA VAL A 120 -5.27 28.76 -7.65
C VAL A 120 -4.37 27.86 -8.50
N ALA A 121 -3.98 26.70 -7.99
CA ALA A 121 -3.12 25.75 -8.69
C ALA A 121 -3.77 25.25 -10.00
N LEU A 122 -5.04 24.82 -9.94
CA LEU A 122 -5.79 24.38 -11.12
C LEU A 122 -5.92 25.51 -12.14
N LYS A 123 -6.28 26.73 -11.71
CA LYS A 123 -6.39 27.89 -12.62
C LYS A 123 -5.06 28.25 -13.27
N LEU A 124 -3.95 28.16 -12.55
CA LEU A 124 -2.62 28.38 -13.11
C LEU A 124 -2.28 27.30 -14.13
N PHE A 125 -2.64 26.05 -13.86
CA PHE A 125 -2.47 24.95 -14.80
C PHE A 125 -3.29 25.14 -16.07
N ASP A 126 -4.57 25.51 -15.99
CA ASP A 126 -5.42 25.82 -17.15
C ASP A 126 -4.79 26.89 -18.05
N ASN A 127 -4.32 27.98 -17.42
CA ASN A 127 -3.69 29.07 -18.14
C ASN A 127 -2.38 28.63 -18.79
N TRP A 128 -1.61 27.75 -18.14
CA TRP A 128 -0.39 27.20 -18.69
C TRP A 128 -0.67 26.28 -19.89
N VAL A 129 -1.66 25.38 -19.79
CA VAL A 129 -2.11 24.50 -20.89
C VAL A 129 -2.49 25.33 -22.12
N LEU A 130 -3.25 26.40 -21.92
CA LEU A 130 -3.62 27.33 -22.98
C LEU A 130 -2.43 28.08 -23.57
N ALA A 131 -1.58 28.67 -22.72
CA ALA A 131 -0.45 29.49 -23.16
C ALA A 131 0.57 28.67 -23.97
N GLN A 132 0.74 27.39 -23.62
CA GLN A 132 1.59 26.46 -24.34
C GLN A 132 0.90 25.81 -25.56
N ASN A 133 -0.38 26.14 -25.81
CA ASN A 133 -1.19 25.60 -26.92
C ASN A 133 -1.23 24.06 -26.94
N LEU A 134 -1.22 23.42 -25.76
CA LEU A 134 -0.98 21.98 -25.65
C LEU A 134 -2.06 21.15 -26.30
N TYR A 135 -3.33 21.51 -26.12
CA TYR A 135 -4.44 20.79 -26.76
C TYR A 135 -4.25 20.68 -28.27
N ASN A 136 -3.82 21.76 -28.94
CA ASN A 136 -3.62 21.71 -30.38
C ASN A 136 -2.40 20.90 -30.81
N LEU A 137 -1.39 20.81 -29.95
CA LEU A 137 -0.16 20.05 -30.22
C LEU A 137 -0.33 18.55 -29.95
N THR A 138 -1.09 18.17 -28.93
CA THR A 138 -1.18 16.77 -28.47
C THR A 138 -2.55 16.15 -28.74
N LYS A 139 -3.63 16.94 -28.87
CA LYS A 139 -5.01 16.45 -29.04
C LYS A 139 -5.42 15.46 -27.94
N PHE A 140 -5.19 15.83 -26.68
CA PHE A 140 -5.65 15.05 -25.53
C PHE A 140 -7.15 15.27 -25.27
N ASP A 141 -7.78 14.36 -24.53
CA ASP A 141 -9.16 14.49 -24.04
C ASP A 141 -9.22 15.20 -22.68
N PHE A 142 -8.19 14.98 -21.87
CA PHE A 142 -7.95 15.69 -20.61
C PHE A 142 -6.44 15.86 -20.36
N ALA A 143 -6.07 16.80 -19.50
CA ALA A 143 -4.70 16.98 -19.02
C ALA A 143 -4.65 16.89 -17.48
N PHE A 144 -3.63 16.23 -16.94
CA PHE A 144 -3.50 16.01 -15.50
C PHE A 144 -2.10 16.38 -15.03
N LEU A 145 -2.01 17.25 -14.03
CA LEU A 145 -0.74 17.63 -13.41
C LEU A 145 -0.52 16.87 -12.11
N LEU A 146 0.55 16.10 -12.05
CA LEU A 146 1.08 15.51 -10.83
C LEU A 146 2.12 16.46 -10.23
N THR A 147 1.85 16.96 -9.03
CA THR A 147 2.65 18.01 -8.39
C THR A 147 3.29 17.55 -7.09
N GLY A 148 4.48 18.07 -6.80
CA GLY A 148 5.13 17.90 -5.49
C GLY A 148 4.81 19.01 -4.49
N PHE A 149 3.89 19.92 -4.83
CA PHE A 149 3.38 20.95 -3.92
C PHE A 149 2.24 20.41 -3.07
N ASP A 150 2.10 20.94 -1.86
CA ASP A 150 1.01 20.57 -0.96
C ASP A 150 -0.24 21.39 -1.33
N LEU A 151 -1.33 20.73 -1.69
CA LEU A 151 -2.59 21.33 -2.12
C LEU A 151 -3.52 21.57 -0.93
N TYR A 152 -4.07 22.79 -0.88
CA TYR A 152 -4.99 23.22 0.15
C TYR A 152 -6.34 23.62 -0.45
N GLY A 153 -7.42 23.09 0.10
CA GLY A 153 -8.79 23.50 -0.19
C GLY A 153 -9.19 24.79 0.52
N SER A 154 -10.46 25.13 0.38
CA SER A 154 -11.10 26.27 1.04
C SER A 154 -10.91 26.22 2.56
N ALA A 155 -10.59 27.37 3.17
CA ALA A 155 -10.28 27.51 4.60
C ALA A 155 -9.00 26.80 5.09
N GLY A 156 -8.12 26.37 4.17
CA GLY A 156 -6.83 25.77 4.53
C GLY A 156 -6.90 24.31 4.96
N SER A 157 -8.01 23.62 4.68
CA SER A 157 -8.02 22.15 4.72
C SER A 157 -7.09 21.61 3.64
N PHE A 158 -6.44 20.48 3.88
CA PHE A 158 -5.66 19.83 2.82
C PHE A 158 -6.59 19.07 1.87
N THR A 159 -6.22 19.06 0.59
CA THR A 159 -6.80 18.17 -0.41
C THR A 159 -5.68 17.45 -1.16
N ALA A 160 -5.93 16.22 -1.60
CA ALA A 160 -4.95 15.47 -2.38
C ALA A 160 -4.99 15.80 -3.87
N GLY A 161 -6.03 16.50 -4.32
CA GLY A 161 -6.27 16.83 -5.71
C GLY A 161 -7.40 17.84 -5.88
N TYR A 162 -7.56 18.29 -7.12
CA TYR A 162 -8.66 19.16 -7.54
C TYR A 162 -8.85 19.09 -9.04
N ALA A 163 -10.10 19.10 -9.49
CA ALA A 163 -10.44 19.10 -10.91
C ALA A 163 -11.73 19.88 -11.19
N HIS A 164 -11.91 20.26 -12.46
CA HIS A 164 -13.21 20.78 -12.89
C HIS A 164 -14.20 19.64 -13.07
N VAL A 165 -15.42 19.83 -12.58
CA VAL A 165 -16.49 18.84 -12.74
C VAL A 165 -17.12 18.93 -14.13
N GLY A 166 -17.24 17.78 -14.81
CA GLY A 166 -17.94 17.68 -16.10
C GLY A 166 -17.29 18.53 -17.19
N LYS A 167 -15.99 18.35 -17.40
CA LYS A 167 -15.21 19.04 -18.42
C LYS A 167 -14.46 18.14 -19.39
N MET A 168 -14.60 16.81 -19.34
CA MET A 168 -13.99 15.92 -20.32
C MET A 168 -14.24 16.41 -21.76
N CYS A 169 -13.23 16.30 -22.63
CA CYS A 169 -13.24 16.84 -24.01
C CYS A 169 -13.21 18.37 -24.14
N ASP A 170 -13.23 19.15 -23.05
CA ASP A 170 -13.02 20.60 -23.12
C ASP A 170 -11.53 20.91 -23.33
N PRO A 171 -11.15 21.60 -24.42
CA PRO A 171 -9.74 21.83 -24.78
C PRO A 171 -8.99 22.73 -23.78
N LYS A 172 -9.71 23.39 -22.87
CA LYS A 172 -9.17 24.31 -21.87
C LYS A 172 -9.34 23.79 -20.43
N LEU A 173 -10.50 23.23 -20.13
CA LEU A 173 -10.96 22.95 -18.77
C LEU A 173 -11.05 21.46 -18.43
N ALA A 174 -10.75 20.56 -19.37
CA ALA A 174 -10.58 19.14 -19.08
C ALA A 174 -9.28 18.90 -18.30
N THR A 175 -9.14 19.51 -17.14
CA THR A 175 -7.90 19.58 -16.37
C THR A 175 -8.12 19.13 -14.93
N GLY A 176 -7.11 18.45 -14.40
CA GLY A 176 -7.02 18.10 -13.00
C GLY A 176 -5.59 18.25 -12.48
N ILE A 177 -5.47 18.40 -11.16
CA ILE A 177 -4.20 18.44 -10.45
C ILE A 177 -4.27 17.47 -9.27
N GLY A 178 -3.19 16.75 -9.01
CA GLY A 178 -3.08 15.84 -7.87
C GLY A 178 -1.68 15.84 -7.28
N GLU A 179 -1.60 15.71 -5.96
CA GLU A 179 -0.34 15.53 -5.26
C GLU A 179 0.29 14.17 -5.60
N PHE A 180 1.58 14.19 -5.90
CA PHE A 180 2.35 12.96 -6.12
C PHE A 180 2.98 12.48 -4.81
N SER A 181 2.18 11.78 -4.00
CA SER A 181 2.58 11.21 -2.70
C SER A 181 3.59 10.05 -2.80
N ARG A 182 3.91 9.57 -4.02
CA ARG A 182 4.84 8.47 -4.30
C ARG A 182 4.39 7.14 -3.68
N ASN A 183 3.11 6.97 -3.42
CA ASN A 183 2.52 5.74 -2.91
C ASN A 183 1.17 5.50 -3.61
N TYR A 184 0.49 4.40 -3.30
CA TYR A 184 -0.76 4.01 -3.97
C TYR A 184 -1.85 5.09 -3.90
N PHE A 185 -1.82 5.96 -2.89
CA PHE A 185 -2.78 7.05 -2.76
C PHE A 185 -2.77 8.01 -3.96
N THR A 186 -1.63 8.18 -4.65
CA THR A 186 -1.57 8.98 -5.89
C THR A 186 -2.50 8.42 -6.98
N ALA A 187 -2.61 7.10 -7.12
CA ALA A 187 -3.51 6.49 -8.10
C ALA A 187 -4.97 6.68 -7.70
N LEU A 188 -5.30 6.54 -6.41
CA LEU A 188 -6.64 6.77 -5.87
C LEU A 188 -7.09 8.22 -6.06
N SER A 189 -6.27 9.19 -5.65
CA SER A 189 -6.60 10.61 -5.79
C SER A 189 -6.70 11.01 -7.26
N THR A 190 -5.79 10.55 -8.12
CA THR A 190 -5.87 10.87 -9.56
C THR A 190 -7.12 10.28 -10.20
N ALA A 191 -7.50 9.03 -9.87
CA ALA A 191 -8.72 8.42 -10.37
C ALA A 191 -9.98 9.16 -9.88
N HIS A 192 -9.98 9.62 -8.62
CA HIS A 192 -11.03 10.47 -8.05
C HIS A 192 -11.20 11.77 -8.87
N GLU A 193 -10.10 12.49 -9.09
CA GLU A 193 -10.14 13.74 -9.85
C GLU A 193 -10.55 13.54 -11.32
N ILE A 194 -10.11 12.46 -11.98
CA ILE A 194 -10.60 12.12 -13.33
C ILE A 194 -12.12 11.80 -13.29
N GLY A 195 -12.61 11.20 -12.21
CA GLY A 195 -14.04 11.01 -11.97
C GLY A 195 -14.80 12.34 -11.94
N HIS A 196 -14.26 13.38 -11.30
CA HIS A 196 -14.83 14.72 -11.39
C HIS A 196 -14.84 15.26 -12.82
N ILE A 197 -13.74 15.13 -13.58
CA ILE A 197 -13.68 15.56 -15.00
C ILE A 197 -14.78 14.87 -15.84
N LEU A 198 -15.08 13.60 -15.52
CA LEU A 198 -16.16 12.81 -16.12
C LEU A 198 -17.57 13.14 -15.60
N GLY A 199 -17.70 14.14 -14.73
CA GLY A 199 -18.98 14.70 -14.31
C GLY A 199 -19.57 14.12 -13.02
N SER A 200 -18.85 13.25 -12.30
CA SER A 200 -19.36 12.75 -11.01
C SER A 200 -19.08 13.72 -9.88
N GLU A 201 -20.05 13.84 -8.98
CA GLU A 201 -19.89 14.54 -7.71
C GLU A 201 -19.32 13.58 -6.64
N HIS A 202 -18.98 14.13 -5.47
CA HIS A 202 -18.69 13.28 -4.32
C HIS A 202 -19.89 12.36 -4.00
N GLY A 203 -19.59 11.14 -3.58
CA GLY A 203 -20.59 10.28 -2.97
C GLY A 203 -21.16 10.89 -1.69
N GLY A 204 -22.25 10.31 -1.17
CA GLY A 204 -22.80 10.73 0.12
C GLY A 204 -21.79 10.57 1.27
N PRO A 205 -22.06 11.15 2.46
CA PRO A 205 -21.10 11.17 3.58
C PRO A 205 -20.61 9.80 4.09
N ALA A 206 -21.32 8.71 3.75
CA ALA A 206 -20.95 7.34 4.11
C ALA A 206 -20.29 6.57 2.94
N SER A 207 -19.97 7.26 1.84
CA SER A 207 -19.27 6.66 0.70
C SER A 207 -17.89 6.18 1.14
N THR A 208 -17.53 4.98 0.70
CA THR A 208 -16.19 4.40 0.86
C THR A 208 -15.59 4.04 -0.51
N ASN A 209 -16.23 4.51 -1.58
CA ASN A 209 -15.79 4.33 -2.97
C ASN A 209 -14.77 5.40 -3.36
N ILE A 210 -14.18 5.27 -4.55
CA ILE A 210 -13.19 6.22 -5.08
C ILE A 210 -13.69 7.68 -4.96
N MET A 211 -14.96 7.97 -5.28
CA MET A 211 -15.55 9.31 -5.18
C MET A 211 -15.97 9.73 -3.75
N SER A 212 -15.49 9.08 -2.69
CA SER A 212 -15.70 9.56 -1.32
C SER A 212 -15.00 10.91 -1.13
N SER A 213 -15.63 11.86 -0.43
CA SER A 213 -15.01 13.14 -0.07
C SER A 213 -13.81 12.99 0.87
N GLN A 214 -13.67 11.83 1.50
CA GLN A 214 -12.53 11.47 2.32
C GLN A 214 -12.26 9.97 2.17
N LEU A 215 -11.09 9.64 1.61
CA LEU A 215 -10.62 8.26 1.52
C LEU A 215 -9.83 7.88 2.77
N ASP A 216 -10.13 6.72 3.33
CA ASP A 216 -9.43 6.13 4.46
C ASP A 216 -8.75 4.81 4.08
N PRO A 217 -7.59 4.46 4.67
CA PRO A 217 -6.98 3.15 4.46
C PRO A 217 -7.90 1.96 4.76
N THR A 218 -8.92 2.12 5.60
CA THR A 218 -9.86 1.06 5.99
C THR A 218 -11.09 0.95 5.07
N ASP A 219 -11.24 1.85 4.11
CA ASP A 219 -12.38 1.88 3.20
C ASP A 219 -12.45 0.62 2.32
N ALA A 220 -13.47 -0.21 2.55
CA ALA A 220 -13.64 -1.48 1.87
C ALA A 220 -13.86 -1.35 0.35
N ASN A 221 -14.37 -0.21 -0.11
CA ASN A 221 -14.74 0.00 -1.52
C ASN A 221 -13.80 0.95 -2.27
N ARG A 222 -12.65 1.33 -1.69
CA ARG A 222 -11.72 2.32 -2.26
C ARG A 222 -11.15 1.95 -3.64
N TRP A 223 -11.32 0.70 -4.08
CA TRP A 223 -10.91 0.21 -5.40
C TRP A 223 -12.00 0.27 -6.48
N SER A 224 -13.19 0.81 -6.17
CA SER A 224 -14.29 0.87 -7.14
C SER A 224 -15.03 2.20 -7.14
N PHE A 225 -15.50 2.59 -8.32
CA PHE A 225 -16.49 3.64 -8.48
C PHE A 225 -17.87 3.10 -8.11
N SER A 226 -18.67 3.92 -7.43
CA SER A 226 -20.04 3.56 -7.07
C SER A 226 -20.95 3.51 -8.31
N GLY A 227 -22.10 2.82 -8.21
CA GLY A 227 -23.10 2.85 -9.29
C GLY A 227 -23.63 4.27 -9.57
N CYS A 228 -23.71 5.13 -8.55
CA CYS A 228 -24.07 6.53 -8.71
C CYS A 228 -23.02 7.26 -9.56
N SER A 229 -21.74 7.12 -9.23
CA SER A 229 -20.66 7.76 -9.98
C SER A 229 -20.63 7.32 -11.44
N VAL A 230 -20.85 6.03 -11.71
CA VAL A 230 -20.93 5.53 -13.10
C VAL A 230 -22.17 6.04 -13.83
N THR A 231 -23.25 6.32 -13.11
CA THR A 231 -24.45 6.94 -13.69
C THR A 231 -24.15 8.38 -14.09
N ASP A 232 -23.52 9.17 -13.20
CA ASP A 232 -23.08 10.54 -13.51
C ASP A 232 -22.15 10.55 -14.75
N PHE A 233 -21.19 9.62 -14.83
CA PHE A 233 -20.30 9.49 -15.99
C PHE A 233 -21.10 9.30 -17.27
N LYS A 234 -22.05 8.35 -17.29
CA LYS A 234 -22.86 8.04 -18.47
C LYS A 234 -23.73 9.21 -18.88
N GLU A 235 -24.37 9.87 -17.92
CA GLU A 235 -25.23 11.04 -18.17
C GLU A 235 -24.42 12.19 -18.76
N TYR A 236 -23.27 12.51 -18.15
CA TYR A 236 -22.39 13.55 -18.67
C TYR A 236 -21.83 13.19 -20.06
N MET A 237 -21.34 11.96 -20.25
CA MET A 237 -20.78 11.52 -21.54
C MET A 237 -21.82 11.56 -22.67
N ALA A 238 -23.11 11.37 -22.37
CA ALA A 238 -24.19 11.50 -23.34
C ALA A 238 -24.43 12.95 -23.79
N THR A 239 -23.96 13.94 -23.03
CA THR A 239 -24.03 15.38 -23.40
C THR A 239 -22.91 15.83 -24.33
N LEU A 240 -21.84 15.03 -24.46
CA LEU A 240 -20.66 15.39 -25.26
C LEU A 240 -20.96 15.35 -26.75
N ASN A 241 -20.72 16.47 -27.45
CA ASN A 241 -20.89 16.58 -28.89
C ASN A 241 -19.89 17.58 -29.51
N PRO A 242 -18.86 17.13 -30.26
CA PRO A 242 -18.50 15.73 -30.49
C PRO A 242 -17.99 15.06 -29.21
N ASN A 243 -18.21 13.74 -29.08
CA ASN A 243 -17.66 12.96 -27.99
C ASN A 243 -16.24 12.47 -28.36
N CYS A 244 -15.23 13.08 -27.75
CA CYS A 244 -13.82 12.77 -28.00
C CYS A 244 -13.46 11.32 -27.62
N LEU A 245 -14.17 10.74 -26.65
CA LEU A 245 -13.89 9.41 -26.09
C LEU A 245 -14.25 8.24 -27.04
N LEU A 246 -14.88 8.54 -28.17
CA LEU A 246 -15.26 7.56 -29.19
C LEU A 246 -14.16 7.32 -30.23
N THR A 247 -13.14 8.17 -30.24
CA THR A 247 -11.98 8.06 -31.13
C THR A 247 -10.73 7.91 -30.31
N THR A 248 -9.84 7.02 -30.72
CA THR A 248 -8.56 6.83 -30.03
C THR A 248 -7.44 7.02 -31.02
N ASP A 249 -6.47 7.85 -30.65
CA ASP A 249 -5.27 8.04 -31.45
C ASP A 249 -4.33 6.82 -31.32
N PRO A 250 -3.78 6.30 -32.44
CA PRO A 250 -2.85 5.18 -32.42
C PRO A 250 -1.57 5.39 -31.59
N ALA A 251 -1.16 6.64 -31.34
CA ALA A 251 0.01 6.93 -30.53
C ALA A 251 -0.26 6.86 -29.01
N SER A 252 -1.53 6.78 -28.59
CA SER A 252 -1.87 6.68 -27.18
C SER A 252 -1.57 5.30 -26.63
N THR A 253 -0.88 5.28 -25.50
CA THR A 253 -0.39 4.04 -24.88
C THR A 253 -1.16 3.71 -23.62
N LYS A 254 -1.09 2.44 -23.21
CA LYS A 254 -1.61 1.97 -21.93
C LYS A 254 -0.47 1.25 -21.22
N PRO A 255 0.10 1.84 -20.16
CA PRO A 255 1.11 1.16 -19.36
C PRO A 255 0.56 -0.18 -18.85
N THR A 256 1.36 -1.23 -19.00
CA THR A 256 1.05 -2.55 -18.43
C THR A 256 2.13 -2.92 -17.45
N LEU A 257 1.75 -3.18 -16.21
CA LEU A 257 2.69 -3.55 -15.17
C LEU A 257 2.51 -5.01 -14.76
N THR A 258 3.62 -5.75 -14.66
CA THR A 258 3.68 -6.99 -13.90
C THR A 258 4.36 -6.72 -12.56
N TYR A 259 3.68 -6.99 -11.45
CA TYR A 259 4.19 -6.64 -10.12
C TYR A 259 5.53 -7.31 -9.78
N GLY A 260 5.78 -8.55 -10.23
CA GLY A 260 7.06 -9.22 -10.01
C GLY A 260 8.25 -8.64 -10.77
N SER A 261 8.03 -7.82 -11.81
CA SER A 261 9.10 -7.11 -12.53
C SER A 261 9.19 -5.63 -12.16
N TYR A 262 8.32 -5.15 -11.27
CA TYR A 262 8.36 -3.77 -10.80
C TYR A 262 9.60 -3.56 -9.92
N THR A 263 10.38 -2.53 -10.24
CA THR A 263 11.67 -2.22 -9.57
C THR A 263 11.67 -0.89 -8.83
N GLY A 264 10.52 -0.20 -8.77
CA GLY A 264 10.35 0.98 -7.92
C GLY A 264 10.06 0.59 -6.47
N GLN A 265 9.64 1.55 -5.65
CA GLN A 265 9.48 1.34 -4.21
C GLN A 265 8.02 1.37 -3.72
N ILE A 266 7.03 1.58 -4.59
CA ILE A 266 5.62 1.63 -4.18
C ILE A 266 5.14 0.30 -3.58
N LEU A 267 5.80 -0.82 -3.89
CA LEU A 267 5.47 -2.14 -3.33
C LEU A 267 6.24 -2.49 -2.04
N ASP A 268 7.20 -1.67 -1.62
CA ASP A 268 7.99 -1.90 -0.40
C ASP A 268 7.28 -1.25 0.80
N PRO A 269 6.76 -2.02 1.78
CA PRO A 269 6.08 -1.46 2.95
C PRO A 269 6.94 -0.49 3.75
N GLU A 270 8.26 -0.71 3.79
CA GLU A 270 9.18 0.17 4.50
C GLU A 270 9.28 1.52 3.80
N ALA A 271 9.28 1.52 2.46
CA ALA A 271 9.28 2.75 1.65
C ALA A 271 7.91 3.45 1.68
N ILE A 272 6.80 2.70 1.62
CA ILE A 272 5.45 3.25 1.80
C ILE A 272 5.40 4.04 3.11
N CYS A 273 5.86 3.45 4.22
CA CYS A 273 5.82 4.13 5.52
C CYS A 273 6.71 5.36 5.61
N GLN A 274 7.89 5.34 4.98
CA GLN A 274 8.75 6.52 4.89
C GLN A 274 8.11 7.64 4.06
N ARG A 275 7.43 7.29 2.97
CA ARG A 275 6.78 8.25 2.06
C ARG A 275 5.49 8.82 2.68
N THR A 276 4.67 7.99 3.31
CA THR A 276 3.41 8.40 3.96
C THR A 276 3.64 9.40 5.09
N LEU A 277 4.68 9.21 5.90
CA LEU A 277 5.01 10.13 6.99
C LEU A 277 6.07 11.19 6.60
N ASN A 278 6.51 11.18 5.34
CA ASN A 278 7.64 11.97 4.85
C ASN A 278 8.86 11.94 5.80
N ASN A 279 9.19 10.76 6.32
CA ASN A 279 10.21 10.58 7.35
C ASN A 279 10.98 9.27 7.16
N SER A 280 12.28 9.36 6.89
CA SER A 280 13.16 8.22 6.60
C SER A 280 13.33 7.24 7.78
N LYS A 281 12.98 7.66 9.01
CA LYS A 281 13.01 6.81 10.21
C LYS A 281 11.73 5.97 10.38
N SER A 282 10.67 6.26 9.62
CA SER A 282 9.45 5.46 9.62
C SER A 282 9.69 4.08 8.98
N TYR A 283 8.90 3.10 9.41
CA TYR A 283 8.98 1.70 8.96
C TYR A 283 7.66 0.98 9.21
N MET A 284 7.44 -0.15 8.54
CA MET A 284 6.23 -0.94 8.74
C MET A 284 6.25 -1.60 10.13
N CYS A 285 5.21 -1.38 10.91
CA CYS A 285 4.99 -2.06 12.19
C CYS A 285 4.57 -3.51 11.93
N LYS A 286 5.25 -4.47 12.57
CA LYS A 286 5.05 -5.92 12.38
C LYS A 286 4.49 -6.62 13.61
N THR A 287 4.21 -5.87 14.68
CA THR A 287 3.49 -6.38 15.87
C THR A 287 2.10 -6.86 15.48
N TRP A 288 1.72 -8.06 15.89
CA TRP A 288 0.45 -8.69 15.46
C TRP A 288 -0.79 -7.98 15.98
N GLY A 289 -0.69 -7.22 17.07
CA GLY A 289 -1.80 -6.44 17.61
C GLY A 289 -2.40 -5.42 16.64
N PHE A 290 -1.62 -4.95 15.64
CA PHE A 290 -2.14 -4.10 14.56
C PHE A 290 -2.91 -4.87 13.47
N TYR A 291 -2.79 -6.20 13.45
CA TYR A 291 -3.36 -7.06 12.40
C TYR A 291 -4.36 -8.06 13.00
N ASN A 292 -5.12 -7.63 14.02
CA ASN A 292 -6.06 -8.45 14.79
C ASN A 292 -5.40 -9.71 15.38
N ASP A 293 -4.26 -9.53 16.05
CA ASP A 293 -3.47 -10.59 16.69
C ASP A 293 -3.04 -11.72 15.75
N ASN A 294 -2.87 -11.40 14.46
CA ASN A 294 -2.35 -12.30 13.43
C ASN A 294 -1.06 -11.75 12.81
N PRO A 295 -0.27 -12.59 12.12
CA PRO A 295 0.87 -12.11 11.36
C PRO A 295 0.48 -11.01 10.35
N PRO A 296 1.40 -10.09 10.02
CA PRO A 296 1.22 -9.14 8.92
C PRO A 296 1.32 -9.88 7.58
N SER A 297 0.27 -10.63 7.24
CA SER A 297 0.14 -11.43 6.02
C SER A 297 -1.32 -11.54 5.58
N GLY A 298 -1.55 -12.14 4.40
CA GLY A 298 -2.88 -12.35 3.85
C GLY A 298 -3.65 -11.04 3.59
N ASP A 299 -4.98 -11.10 3.69
CA ASP A 299 -5.87 -9.96 3.47
C ASP A 299 -5.56 -8.76 4.39
N LYS A 300 -4.96 -9.01 5.57
CA LYS A 300 -4.67 -7.96 6.56
C LYS A 300 -3.78 -6.88 5.98
N VAL A 301 -2.67 -7.28 5.36
CA VAL A 301 -1.71 -6.34 4.76
C VAL A 301 -2.16 -5.79 3.42
N CYS A 302 -3.14 -6.43 2.78
CA CYS A 302 -3.77 -5.90 1.58
C CYS A 302 -4.85 -4.85 1.88
N SER A 303 -5.48 -4.94 3.05
CA SER A 303 -6.44 -3.95 3.52
C SER A 303 -5.72 -2.68 3.94
N GLU A 304 -4.72 -2.79 4.83
CA GLU A 304 -3.91 -1.66 5.27
C GLU A 304 -2.58 -2.15 5.85
N ILE A 305 -1.61 -1.25 5.93
CA ILE A 305 -0.40 -1.46 6.73
C ILE A 305 -0.28 -0.36 7.77
N TYR A 306 0.60 -0.58 8.75
CA TYR A 306 0.81 0.35 9.84
C TYR A 306 2.25 0.86 9.83
N CYS A 307 2.43 2.17 9.98
CA CYS A 307 3.70 2.86 9.88
C CYS A 307 4.11 3.46 11.21
N SER A 308 5.32 3.14 11.67
CA SER A 308 5.87 3.64 12.92
C SER A 308 6.01 5.15 12.87
N ILE A 309 5.44 5.84 13.86
CA ILE A 309 5.57 7.29 14.03
C ILE A 309 6.90 7.56 14.76
N PRO A 310 7.91 8.13 14.09
CA PRO A 310 9.24 8.24 14.66
C PRO A 310 9.27 9.06 15.95
N GLY A 311 9.98 8.56 16.96
CA GLY A 311 10.03 9.17 18.29
C GLY A 311 8.89 8.76 19.22
N THR A 312 8.00 7.86 18.77
CA THR A 312 6.91 7.31 19.58
C THR A 312 6.82 5.79 19.41
N GLN A 313 6.06 5.14 20.29
CA GLN A 313 5.72 3.71 20.18
C GLN A 313 4.50 3.44 19.29
N TYR A 314 3.90 4.48 18.72
CA TYR A 314 2.65 4.38 17.98
C TYR A 314 2.88 4.11 16.50
N CYS A 315 1.86 3.56 15.86
CA CYS A 315 1.83 3.37 14.42
C CYS A 315 0.54 3.97 13.85
N SER A 316 0.63 4.62 12.71
CA SER A 316 -0.51 5.13 11.95
C SER A 316 -0.81 4.21 10.77
N SER A 317 -2.08 4.10 10.36
CA SER A 317 -2.42 3.37 9.14
C SER A 317 -1.85 4.04 7.89
N ALA A 318 -1.68 3.23 6.84
CA ALA A 318 -1.30 3.68 5.52
C ALA A 318 -1.97 2.79 4.45
N PHE A 319 -2.21 3.39 3.29
CA PHE A 319 -2.71 2.67 2.12
C PHE A 319 -1.72 1.61 1.69
N SER A 320 -2.19 0.36 1.63
CA SER A 320 -1.46 -0.73 0.97
C SER A 320 -1.51 -0.54 -0.53
N SER A 321 -0.42 -0.92 -1.19
CA SER A 321 -0.32 -0.91 -2.64
C SER A 321 -0.82 -2.23 -3.23
N GLU A 322 -1.55 -2.15 -4.34
CA GLU A 322 -1.83 -3.31 -5.18
C GLU A 322 -0.52 -3.98 -5.59
N GLY A 323 -0.49 -5.31 -5.64
CA GLY A 323 0.71 -6.06 -5.97
C GLY A 323 1.71 -6.27 -4.83
N MET A 324 1.50 -5.72 -3.63
CA MET A 324 2.32 -6.07 -2.45
C MET A 324 2.29 -7.57 -2.19
N VAL A 325 3.42 -8.15 -1.77
CA VAL A 325 3.48 -9.58 -1.43
C VAL A 325 2.81 -9.80 -0.09
N CYS A 326 1.75 -10.60 -0.06
CA CYS A 326 0.95 -10.81 1.15
C CYS A 326 1.09 -12.21 1.74
N ASP A 327 1.51 -13.19 0.93
CA ASP A 327 1.86 -14.55 1.37
C ASP A 327 2.68 -15.24 0.27
N ALA A 328 3.10 -16.48 0.51
CA ALA A 328 3.76 -17.33 -0.48
C ALA A 328 2.90 -17.49 -1.75
N ALA A 329 3.47 -17.14 -2.91
CA ALA A 329 2.81 -17.15 -4.21
C ALA A 329 1.57 -16.24 -4.32
N MET A 330 1.45 -15.23 -3.46
CA MET A 330 0.28 -14.35 -3.40
C MET A 330 0.65 -12.87 -3.33
N ARG A 331 -0.17 -12.03 -3.98
CA ARG A 331 -0.07 -10.57 -3.95
C ARG A 331 -1.41 -9.92 -3.66
N CYS A 332 -1.36 -8.69 -3.17
CA CYS A 332 -2.54 -7.90 -2.88
C CYS A 332 -3.26 -7.49 -4.15
N LYS A 333 -4.58 -7.71 -4.16
CA LYS A 333 -5.49 -7.24 -5.18
C LYS A 333 -6.83 -6.86 -4.56
N SER A 334 -7.18 -5.58 -4.61
CA SER A 334 -8.42 -5.00 -4.10
C SER A 334 -8.71 -5.41 -2.65
N GLY A 335 -7.72 -5.29 -1.78
CA GLY A 335 -7.83 -5.63 -0.35
C GLY A 335 -7.73 -7.12 -0.04
N LYS A 336 -7.57 -7.98 -1.07
CA LYS A 336 -7.47 -9.43 -0.92
C LYS A 336 -6.08 -9.94 -1.27
N CYS A 337 -5.63 -10.95 -0.53
CA CYS A 337 -4.43 -11.68 -0.87
C CYS A 337 -4.78 -12.80 -1.83
N LEU A 338 -4.40 -12.66 -3.10
CA LEU A 338 -4.78 -13.56 -4.18
C LEU A 338 -3.55 -14.20 -4.84
N PRO A 339 -3.68 -15.39 -5.43
CA PRO A 339 -2.58 -16.03 -6.16
C PRO A 339 -2.03 -15.17 -7.29
N ASP A 340 -0.71 -15.10 -7.39
CA ASP A 340 0.00 -14.38 -8.45
C ASP A 340 1.27 -15.14 -8.84
N SER A 341 1.41 -15.47 -10.13
CA SER A 341 2.53 -16.26 -10.64
C SER A 341 3.91 -15.60 -10.52
N SER A 342 3.94 -14.28 -10.30
CA SER A 342 5.14 -13.47 -10.14
C SER A 342 5.50 -13.20 -8.66
N ALA A 343 4.71 -13.76 -7.74
CA ALA A 343 4.97 -13.67 -6.30
C ALA A 343 5.99 -14.73 -5.85
N PRO A 344 6.84 -14.44 -4.85
CA PRO A 344 7.80 -15.42 -4.35
C PRO A 344 7.10 -16.59 -3.65
N THR A 345 7.55 -17.82 -3.89
CA THR A 345 6.96 -19.04 -3.30
C THR A 345 7.58 -19.42 -1.95
N ASN A 346 8.81 -18.98 -1.68
CA ASN A 346 9.58 -19.36 -0.49
C ASN A 346 9.39 -18.33 0.63
N ILE A 347 8.15 -18.13 1.06
CA ILE A 347 7.77 -17.18 2.11
C ILE A 347 7.21 -17.92 3.31
N ASP A 348 7.61 -17.50 4.50
CA ASP A 348 6.99 -17.94 5.75
C ASP A 348 5.78 -17.06 6.06
N SER A 349 4.58 -17.62 6.06
CA SER A 349 3.32 -16.86 6.28
C SER A 349 3.26 -16.17 7.64
N LYS A 350 4.11 -16.54 8.61
CA LYS A 350 4.24 -15.87 9.91
C LYS A 350 5.29 -14.76 9.91
N CYS A 351 6.04 -14.61 8.82
CA CYS A 351 7.22 -13.75 8.73
C CYS A 351 7.40 -13.17 7.31
N VAL A 352 6.31 -12.80 6.65
CA VAL A 352 6.29 -12.36 5.22
C VAL A 352 7.28 -11.24 4.95
N TYR A 353 7.34 -10.25 5.84
CA TYR A 353 8.20 -9.07 5.72
C TYR A 353 9.46 -9.15 6.58
N GLY A 354 9.81 -10.34 7.09
CA GLY A 354 10.96 -10.55 7.94
C GLY A 354 10.88 -9.82 9.29
N ASP A 355 12.04 -9.56 9.88
CA ASP A 355 12.14 -8.85 11.16
C ASP A 355 11.67 -7.41 11.07
N GLN A 356 11.21 -6.89 12.20
CA GLN A 356 11.01 -5.47 12.46
C GLN A 356 12.31 -4.71 12.17
N LYS A 357 12.21 -3.67 11.35
CA LYS A 357 13.39 -2.87 10.93
C LYS A 357 14.19 -2.35 12.13
N ILE A 358 13.50 -1.84 13.14
CA ILE A 358 14.06 -1.45 14.44
C ILE A 358 13.22 -2.06 15.55
N LEU A 359 13.87 -2.81 16.43
CA LEU A 359 13.29 -3.28 17.67
C LEU A 359 13.54 -2.23 18.76
N GLU A 360 12.44 -1.65 19.25
CA GLU A 360 12.44 -0.76 20.40
C GLU A 360 11.88 -1.49 21.63
N ILE A 361 12.65 -1.45 22.72
CA ILE A 361 12.26 -1.98 24.04
C ILE A 361 12.57 -0.90 25.08
N GLN A 362 11.55 -0.12 25.43
CA GLN A 362 11.70 1.03 26.32
C GLN A 362 12.19 0.64 27.71
N SER A 363 11.71 -0.48 28.26
CA SER A 363 12.12 -0.99 29.58
C SER A 363 13.62 -1.31 29.68
N GLN A 364 14.30 -1.51 28.54
CA GLN A 364 15.72 -1.81 28.48
C GLN A 364 16.53 -0.69 27.81
N GLY A 365 15.89 0.41 27.42
CA GLY A 365 16.53 1.46 26.61
C GLY A 365 17.14 0.91 25.31
N PHE A 366 16.57 -0.17 24.76
CA PHE A 366 17.11 -0.83 23.57
C PHE A 366 16.48 -0.26 22.30
N TYR A 367 17.33 0.14 21.37
CA TYR A 367 16.94 0.65 20.04
C TYR A 367 17.95 0.14 19.02
N ASN A 368 17.66 -1.01 18.40
CA ASN A 368 18.52 -1.59 17.36
C ASN A 368 17.82 -2.71 16.59
N THR A 369 18.55 -3.45 15.75
CA THR A 369 17.99 -4.60 15.02
C THR A 369 17.75 -5.80 15.94
N CYS A 370 16.85 -6.70 15.51
CA CYS A 370 16.62 -8.00 16.16
C CYS A 370 17.91 -8.83 16.30
N GLN A 371 18.78 -8.80 15.30
CA GLN A 371 20.07 -9.51 15.35
C GLN A 371 20.95 -8.99 16.50
N VAL A 372 21.05 -7.66 16.67
CA VAL A 372 21.81 -7.08 17.78
C VAL A 372 21.15 -7.44 19.12
N PHE A 373 19.82 -7.44 19.19
CA PHE A 373 19.09 -7.82 20.41
C PHE A 373 19.41 -9.26 20.82
N LEU A 374 19.32 -10.21 19.90
CA LEU A 374 19.63 -11.62 20.16
C LEU A 374 21.13 -11.87 20.40
N SER A 375 22.04 -11.03 19.89
CA SER A 375 23.47 -11.17 20.22
C SER A 375 23.79 -10.79 21.68
N LYS A 376 22.95 -9.95 22.30
CA LYS A 376 23.11 -9.47 23.67
C LYS A 376 22.30 -10.26 24.69
N ASN A 377 21.37 -11.10 24.23
CA ASN A 377 20.43 -11.83 25.06
C ASN A 377 20.46 -13.33 24.73
N SER A 378 20.03 -14.17 25.67
CA SER A 378 19.85 -15.59 25.38
C SER A 378 18.78 -15.79 24.29
N PRO A 379 18.94 -16.74 23.34
CA PRO A 379 17.91 -17.10 22.36
C PRO A 379 16.54 -17.43 22.98
N SER A 380 16.51 -17.78 24.26
CA SER A 380 15.28 -17.96 25.03
C SER A 380 14.32 -16.76 25.01
N VAL A 381 14.79 -15.55 24.72
CA VAL A 381 13.88 -14.39 24.54
C VAL A 381 12.90 -14.60 23.38
N CYS A 382 13.22 -15.47 22.42
CA CYS A 382 12.32 -15.85 21.33
C CYS A 382 11.10 -16.68 21.76
N TYR A 383 11.05 -17.16 23.02
CA TYR A 383 9.82 -17.71 23.60
C TYR A 383 8.77 -16.63 23.92
N GLN A 384 9.19 -15.36 24.05
CA GLN A 384 8.25 -14.26 24.25
C GLN A 384 7.56 -13.93 22.93
N SER A 385 6.23 -13.90 22.92
CA SER A 385 5.45 -13.66 21.71
C SER A 385 5.80 -12.31 21.06
N SER A 386 5.89 -11.23 21.84
CA SER A 386 6.20 -9.89 21.33
C SER A 386 7.58 -9.76 20.68
N ILE A 387 8.55 -10.55 21.14
CA ILE A 387 9.88 -10.66 20.50
C ILE A 387 9.80 -11.57 19.28
N ASN A 388 9.17 -12.74 19.38
CA ASN A 388 9.07 -13.68 18.28
C ASN A 388 8.35 -13.08 17.06
N GLN A 389 7.27 -12.33 17.28
CA GLN A 389 6.49 -11.67 16.23
C GLN A 389 7.33 -10.61 15.49
N ARG A 390 8.06 -9.78 16.23
CA ARG A 390 8.88 -8.69 15.67
C ARG A 390 10.24 -9.18 15.16
N CYS A 391 10.74 -10.32 15.64
CA CYS A 391 12.04 -10.87 15.29
C CYS A 391 11.94 -12.27 14.70
N CYS A 392 10.89 -12.53 13.93
CA CYS A 392 10.54 -13.86 13.43
C CYS A 392 11.65 -14.50 12.58
N SER A 393 12.36 -13.73 11.75
CA SER A 393 13.47 -14.23 10.92
C SER A 393 14.70 -14.50 11.77
N SER A 394 15.06 -13.56 12.66
CA SER A 394 16.21 -13.74 13.56
C SER A 394 15.99 -14.91 14.53
N CYS A 395 14.81 -15.03 15.14
CA CYS A 395 14.49 -16.13 16.05
C CYS A 395 14.52 -17.50 15.35
N LYS A 396 14.05 -17.58 14.10
CA LYS A 396 14.08 -18.81 13.31
C LYS A 396 15.49 -19.38 13.13
N GLN A 397 16.52 -18.53 13.10
CA GLN A 397 17.92 -18.98 13.00
C GLN A 397 18.39 -19.77 14.24
N TYR A 398 17.74 -19.56 15.40
CA TYR A 398 18.03 -20.27 16.65
C TYR A 398 17.04 -21.42 16.92
N TYR A 399 16.13 -21.71 15.98
CA TYR A 399 15.12 -22.74 16.16
C TYR A 399 15.73 -24.14 16.13
N THR A 400 15.56 -24.91 17.20
CA THR A 400 16.20 -26.23 17.37
C THR A 400 15.41 -27.39 16.75
N GLY A 401 14.13 -27.18 16.42
CA GLY A 401 13.22 -28.24 15.99
C GLY A 401 12.73 -29.18 17.11
N ARG A 402 13.12 -28.94 18.38
CA ARG A 402 12.73 -29.78 19.51
C ARG A 402 11.53 -29.18 20.24
N THR A 403 10.41 -29.90 20.27
CA THR A 403 9.20 -29.50 21.00
C THR A 403 9.51 -29.25 22.48
N GLY A 404 9.07 -28.11 23.01
CA GLY A 404 9.34 -27.66 24.37
C GLY A 404 10.74 -27.03 24.56
N CYS A 405 11.60 -27.11 23.54
CA CYS A 405 12.96 -26.60 23.53
C CYS A 405 13.31 -25.82 22.26
N GLU A 406 12.30 -25.16 21.68
CA GLU A 406 12.34 -24.50 20.38
C GLU A 406 13.51 -23.53 20.24
N TYR A 407 13.87 -22.82 21.31
CA TYR A 407 14.99 -21.87 21.34
C TYR A 407 16.04 -22.22 22.42
N GLY A 408 16.13 -23.49 22.77
CA GLY A 408 17.03 -23.98 23.82
C GLY A 408 16.50 -23.75 25.23
N ASP A 409 17.42 -23.73 26.20
CA ASP A 409 17.11 -23.54 27.63
C ASP A 409 16.38 -22.22 27.85
N ARG A 410 15.26 -22.27 28.58
CA ARG A 410 14.46 -21.08 28.92
C ARG A 410 15.07 -20.30 30.08
N SER A 411 15.94 -20.93 30.88
CA SER A 411 16.66 -20.28 31.97
C SER A 411 18.16 -20.27 31.70
N VAL A 412 18.81 -19.13 31.96
CA VAL A 412 20.28 -19.01 31.92
C VAL A 412 20.95 -19.73 33.10
N ASP A 413 20.18 -20.05 34.15
CA ASP A 413 20.68 -20.66 35.37
C ASP A 413 20.84 -22.18 35.27
N CYS A 414 20.37 -22.80 34.19
CA CYS A 414 20.46 -24.24 33.98
C CYS A 414 21.88 -24.78 34.14
N THR A 415 22.89 -24.02 33.71
CA THR A 415 24.30 -24.38 33.76
C THR A 415 24.98 -24.07 35.11
N LYS A 416 24.31 -23.34 36.02
CA LYS A 416 24.85 -23.03 37.36
C LYS A 416 24.82 -24.23 38.29
N TYR A 417 24.03 -25.26 37.98
CA TYR A 417 23.80 -26.42 38.81
C TYR A 417 24.13 -27.73 38.07
N SER A 418 24.32 -28.80 38.85
CA SER A 418 24.57 -30.13 38.27
C SER A 418 23.31 -30.67 37.57
N LYS A 419 23.50 -31.55 36.57
CA LYS A 419 22.38 -32.22 35.89
C LYS A 419 21.54 -33.05 36.87
N ASP A 420 22.17 -33.74 37.81
CA ASP A 420 21.47 -34.55 38.82
C ASP A 420 20.53 -33.71 39.70
N SER A 421 20.85 -32.42 39.95
CA SER A 421 20.01 -31.52 40.75
C SER A 421 18.86 -30.86 39.97
N ILE A 422 19.02 -30.61 38.67
CA ILE A 422 18.06 -29.82 37.87
C ILE A 422 17.20 -30.70 36.97
N CYS A 423 17.80 -31.68 36.31
CA CYS A 423 17.14 -32.44 35.27
C CYS A 423 15.98 -33.34 35.74
N PRO A 424 15.90 -33.82 37.00
CA PRO A 424 14.69 -34.48 37.48
C PRO A 424 13.43 -33.63 37.37
N ASN A 425 13.54 -32.30 37.50
CA ASN A 425 12.39 -31.38 37.55
C ASN A 425 12.24 -30.52 36.29
N TYR A 426 13.34 -30.19 35.61
CA TYR A 426 13.35 -29.18 34.54
C TYR A 426 13.77 -29.69 33.17
N LYS A 427 13.96 -31.01 33.00
CA LYS A 427 14.42 -31.59 31.72
C LYS A 427 13.48 -31.37 30.54
N ASP A 428 12.18 -31.18 30.79
CA ASP A 428 11.16 -30.97 29.75
C ASP A 428 10.58 -29.54 29.79
N THR A 429 11.18 -28.64 30.59
CA THR A 429 10.69 -27.27 30.80
C THR A 429 11.80 -26.23 30.66
N LEU A 430 12.38 -25.75 31.77
CA LEU A 430 13.30 -24.63 31.78
C LEU A 430 14.69 -24.97 31.24
N CYS A 431 15.13 -26.21 31.40
CA CYS A 431 16.50 -26.65 31.08
C CYS A 431 16.53 -27.77 30.06
N CYS A 432 15.61 -27.70 29.08
CA CYS A 432 15.41 -28.73 28.07
C CYS A 432 16.65 -29.02 27.21
N GLY A 433 17.50 -28.03 26.97
CA GLY A 433 18.75 -28.16 26.22
C GLY A 433 19.84 -28.76 27.10
N TYR A 434 20.08 -28.17 28.26
CA TYR A 434 21.09 -28.64 29.22
C TYR A 434 20.85 -30.09 29.67
N CYS A 435 19.59 -30.45 29.88
CA CYS A 435 19.17 -31.78 30.31
C CYS A 435 18.92 -32.77 29.17
N ALA A 436 19.21 -32.39 27.92
CA ALA A 436 19.04 -33.29 26.78
C ALA A 436 19.83 -34.59 26.99
N GLY A 437 19.15 -35.73 26.86
CA GLY A 437 19.73 -37.06 27.03
C GLY A 437 20.05 -37.46 28.48
N TYR A 438 19.60 -36.68 29.48
CA TYR A 438 19.77 -37.05 30.89
C TYR A 438 18.95 -38.30 31.23
N VAL A 439 19.63 -39.33 31.73
CA VAL A 439 19.02 -40.54 32.30
C VAL A 439 19.40 -40.57 33.77
N GLY A 440 18.41 -40.43 34.65
CA GLY A 440 18.65 -40.50 36.09
C GLY A 440 19.27 -41.83 36.50
N LYS A 441 20.11 -41.83 37.55
CA LYS A 441 20.58 -43.07 38.17
C LYS A 441 19.36 -43.89 38.59
N ARG A 442 19.33 -45.18 38.21
CA ARG A 442 18.22 -46.13 38.36
C ARG A 442 17.43 -45.91 39.66
N SER A 443 16.12 -45.76 39.52
CA SER A 443 15.13 -46.03 40.56
C SER A 443 15.29 -47.49 41.02
N ASN A 444 15.97 -47.70 42.15
CA ASN A 444 15.97 -48.99 42.82
C ASN A 444 14.90 -48.99 43.92
N LEU A 445 13.91 -49.86 43.71
CA LEU A 445 12.97 -50.48 44.66
C LEU A 445 11.86 -49.61 45.30
N PRO A 446 10.62 -50.15 45.39
CA PRO A 446 9.52 -49.52 46.11
C PRO A 446 9.81 -49.63 47.62
N GLY A 447 10.21 -48.53 48.24
CA GLY A 447 10.53 -48.52 49.67
C GLY A 447 10.98 -47.20 50.27
N ASP A 448 11.59 -46.29 49.50
CA ASP A 448 12.04 -45.00 50.03
C ASP A 448 11.17 -43.85 49.50
N ILE A 449 10.19 -43.47 50.30
CA ILE A 449 9.58 -42.13 50.27
C ILE A 449 10.49 -41.27 51.14
N ASP A 450 11.46 -40.58 50.53
CA ASP A 450 11.80 -39.19 50.85
C ASP A 450 13.03 -38.70 50.08
N LEU A 451 13.01 -37.41 49.72
CA LEU A 451 14.05 -36.59 49.08
C LEU A 451 14.00 -36.44 47.54
N VAL A 452 12.85 -36.04 46.98
CA VAL A 452 12.85 -35.15 45.80
C VAL A 452 12.09 -33.87 46.16
N ALA A 453 12.57 -33.16 47.17
CA ALA A 453 12.03 -31.87 47.56
C ALA A 453 13.22 -30.97 47.90
N ASN A 454 13.78 -30.31 46.88
CA ASN A 454 14.60 -29.09 46.93
C ASN A 454 15.26 -28.89 45.56
N ALA A 455 14.45 -28.71 44.51
CA ALA A 455 14.98 -28.21 43.24
C ALA A 455 15.36 -26.73 43.45
N PRO A 456 16.56 -26.30 43.04
CA PRO A 456 16.90 -24.87 43.03
C PRO A 456 15.89 -24.09 42.21
N GLU A 457 15.46 -22.94 42.71
CA GLU A 457 14.61 -22.02 41.96
C GLU A 457 15.41 -21.42 40.81
N LEU A 458 14.98 -21.68 39.58
CA LEU A 458 15.61 -21.14 38.38
C LEU A 458 14.97 -19.79 38.02
N SER A 459 15.79 -18.78 37.77
CA SER A 459 15.29 -17.52 37.24
C SER A 459 15.09 -17.60 35.73
N LEU A 460 13.99 -17.05 35.25
CA LEU A 460 13.85 -16.76 33.83
C LEU A 460 14.75 -15.56 33.48
N PRO A 461 15.27 -15.49 32.24
CA PRO A 461 15.96 -14.31 31.76
C PRO A 461 15.05 -13.09 31.94
N PRO A 462 15.64 -11.89 32.12
CA PRO A 462 14.91 -10.67 32.43
C PRO A 462 13.69 -10.54 31.50
N ASN A 463 12.52 -10.47 32.12
CA ASN A 463 11.26 -10.39 31.40
C ASN A 463 11.20 -9.02 30.74
N VAL A 464 11.10 -8.96 29.41
CA VAL A 464 10.75 -7.71 28.74
C VAL A 464 9.27 -7.53 29.01
N THR A 465 8.92 -6.76 30.04
CA THR A 465 7.52 -6.54 30.40
C THR A 465 6.79 -5.94 29.21
N ASP A 466 5.73 -6.63 28.76
CA ASP A 466 4.80 -6.18 27.72
C ASP A 466 4.02 -4.96 28.20
N THR A 467 4.61 -3.78 28.10
CA THR A 467 3.87 -2.52 28.12
C THR A 467 3.70 -2.04 26.68
N PHE A 468 2.82 -2.70 25.94
CA PHE A 468 2.30 -2.16 24.68
C PHE A 468 0.78 -2.17 24.74
N TYR A 469 0.22 -1.08 25.26
CA TYR A 469 -1.18 -0.75 25.06
C TYR A 469 -1.37 -0.40 23.58
N ALA A 470 -1.87 -1.34 22.79
CA ALA A 470 -2.54 -1.02 21.53
C ALA A 470 -3.84 -0.29 21.89
N MET A 471 -3.77 1.04 22.05
CA MET A 471 -4.95 1.86 22.19
C MET A 471 -5.62 2.02 20.83
N SER A 472 -6.91 1.74 20.83
CA SER A 472 -7.84 1.84 19.72
C SER A 472 -7.82 3.22 19.05
N TYR A 473 -7.91 3.16 17.72
CA TYR A 473 -8.22 4.22 16.78
C TYR A 473 -9.16 5.32 17.30
N HIS A 474 -8.66 6.55 17.32
CA HIS A 474 -9.45 7.73 16.96
C HIS A 474 -8.86 8.25 15.65
N GLY A 475 -9.59 8.06 14.54
CA GLY A 475 -9.28 8.73 13.29
C GLY A 475 -9.38 10.24 13.51
N GLN A 476 -8.24 10.91 13.58
CA GLN A 476 -8.16 12.36 13.50
C GLN A 476 -7.12 12.71 12.43
N VAL A 477 -7.63 13.16 11.29
CA VAL A 477 -6.82 13.90 10.32
C VAL A 477 -6.46 15.25 10.94
N ARG A 478 -5.15 15.47 11.09
CA ARG A 478 -4.41 16.76 11.21
C ARG A 478 -4.71 17.72 12.36
N GLY A 479 -3.61 18.15 12.98
CA GLY A 479 -3.43 19.50 13.50
C GLY A 479 -2.33 19.59 14.56
N GLN A 480 -1.36 20.50 14.34
CA GLN A 480 -0.30 20.97 15.26
C GLN A 480 0.94 20.06 15.29
N GLU A 481 2.17 20.44 14.91
CA GLU A 481 2.86 21.73 14.69
C GLU A 481 3.67 21.74 13.38
#